data_AF-A0A951JEU4-F1
#
_entry.id   AF-A0A951JEU4-F1
#
_cell.length_a   1.000
_cell.length_b   1.000
_cell.length_c   1.000
_cell.angle_alpha   90.00
_cell.angle_beta   90.00
_cell.angle_gamma   90.00
#
_symmetry.space_group_name_H-M   'P 1'
#
loop_
_entity.id
_entity.type
_entity.pdbx_description
1 polymer ?
#
loop_
_entity_poly.entity_id
_entity_poly.type
_entity_poly.pdbx_seq_one_letter_code
_entity_poly.pdbx_strand_id
1 'polypeptide(L)'
;GLGLPSMLRWLWWRVNAWTEIVGMTVATVVAVALYAIFPDTRDEYLLVAIVAVAMTAALAATFLTRPVPRQHLARFVQRVRPPGWWAGLEGAAPRRAVGWTGAAWLAGNVGVFGLMFGLGHVLLGRPVRGAVVAALGAGGIVLTVAALGRARAHLGSGAASAEETTFPMHQE
;
A
#
# COMPACT_ATOMS: atom_id res chain seq x y z
N GLY A 1 10.07 -5.48 9.27
CA GLY A 1 10.16 -5.60 7.79
C GLY A 1 9.70 -4.31 7.12
N LEU A 2 10.09 -4.09 5.86
CA LEU A 2 9.83 -2.84 5.11
C LEU A 2 8.37 -2.66 4.65
N GLY A 3 7.60 -3.74 4.47
CA GLY A 3 6.34 -3.66 3.70
C GLY A 3 5.29 -2.70 4.27
N LEU A 4 4.72 -3.03 5.43
CA LEU A 4 3.57 -2.32 5.99
C LEU A 4 3.88 -0.87 6.41
N PRO A 5 4.97 -0.58 7.16
CA PRO A 5 5.33 0.80 7.53
C PRO A 5 5.50 1.71 6.30
N SER A 6 6.16 1.21 5.25
CA SER A 6 6.45 2.01 4.06
C SER A 6 5.20 2.24 3.21
N MET A 7 4.26 1.28 3.18
CA MET A 7 2.93 1.51 2.58
C MET A 7 2.13 2.56 3.38
N LEU A 8 2.13 2.47 4.71
CA LEU A 8 1.38 3.39 5.57
C LEU A 8 1.88 4.83 5.46
N ARG A 9 3.19 5.02 5.22
CA ARG A 9 3.81 6.33 4.94
C ARG A 9 3.18 7.06 3.75
N TRP A 10 2.70 6.34 2.75
CA TRP A 10 2.02 6.93 1.58
C TRP A 10 0.56 7.30 1.84
N LEU A 11 -0.05 6.74 2.90
CA LEU A 11 -1.47 6.92 3.20
C LEU A 11 -1.69 7.80 4.43
N TRP A 12 -0.70 7.97 5.30
CA TRP A 12 -0.89 8.62 6.60
C TRP A 12 0.27 9.56 6.98
N TRP A 13 -0.09 10.81 7.24
CA TRP A 13 0.86 11.90 7.54
C TRP A 13 1.76 11.72 8.78
N ARG A 14 1.37 10.84 9.71
CA ARG A 14 2.11 10.64 10.98
C ARG A 14 3.33 9.74 10.80
N VAL A 15 3.31 8.84 9.83
CA VAL A 15 4.38 7.87 9.62
C VAL A 15 5.61 8.58 9.07
N ASN A 16 6.75 8.34 9.70
CA ASN A 16 8.03 8.98 9.40
C ASN A 16 9.14 7.91 9.26
N ALA A 17 10.37 8.35 8.96
CA ALA A 17 11.52 7.46 8.81
C ALA A 17 11.82 6.64 10.09
N TRP A 18 11.57 7.20 11.28
CA TRP A 18 11.77 6.48 12.54
C TRP A 18 10.86 5.26 12.67
N THR A 19 9.63 5.35 12.17
CA THR A 19 8.68 4.23 12.17
C THR A 19 9.24 3.02 11.40
N GLU A 20 9.86 3.28 10.25
CA GLU A 20 10.47 2.26 9.40
C GLU A 20 11.74 1.70 10.04
N ILE A 21 12.63 2.57 10.53
CA ILE A 21 13.86 2.17 11.21
C ILE A 21 13.54 1.28 12.42
N VAL A 22 12.61 1.68 13.28
CA VAL A 22 12.21 0.87 14.44
C VAL A 22 11.61 -0.46 13.99
N GLY A 23 10.74 -0.47 12.98
CA GLY A 23 10.15 -1.70 12.44
C GLY A 23 11.17 -2.67 11.81
N MET A 24 12.30 -2.17 11.30
CA MET A 24 13.40 -3.02 10.82
C MET A 24 14.26 -3.51 11.98
N THR A 25 14.71 -2.60 12.85
CA THR A 25 15.57 -2.94 13.99
C THR A 25 14.90 -3.93 14.92
N VAL A 26 13.65 -3.70 15.30
CA VAL A 26 12.89 -4.60 16.18
C VAL A 26 12.66 -5.95 15.49
N ALA A 27 12.32 -5.97 14.20
CA ALA A 27 12.18 -7.23 13.48
C ALA A 27 13.47 -8.06 13.50
N THR A 28 14.62 -7.43 13.26
CA THR A 28 15.92 -8.10 13.29
C THR A 28 16.26 -8.62 14.69
N VAL A 29 16.14 -7.77 15.72
CA VAL A 29 16.45 -8.17 17.10
C VAL A 29 15.54 -9.29 17.57
N VAL A 30 14.23 -9.18 17.32
CA VAL A 30 13.25 -10.20 17.72
C VAL A 30 13.47 -11.48 16.94
N ALA A 31 13.83 -11.42 15.65
CA ALA A 31 14.17 -12.60 14.89
C ALA A 31 15.37 -13.34 15.52
N VAL A 32 16.48 -12.64 15.75
CA VAL A 32 17.68 -13.24 16.37
C VAL A 32 17.35 -13.84 17.74
N ALA A 33 16.60 -13.11 18.57
CA ALA A 33 16.21 -13.60 19.89
C ALA A 33 15.31 -14.84 19.82
N LEU A 34 14.26 -14.81 19.00
CA LEU A 34 13.30 -15.92 18.92
C LEU A 34 13.92 -17.18 18.31
N TYR A 35 14.73 -17.06 17.26
CA TYR A 35 15.44 -18.21 16.69
C TYR A 35 16.49 -18.78 17.66
N ALA A 36 17.11 -17.96 18.51
CA ALA A 36 18.04 -18.44 19.53
C ALA A 36 17.35 -19.15 20.70
N ILE A 37 16.17 -18.67 21.12
CA ILE A 37 15.43 -19.21 22.28
C ILE A 37 14.58 -20.42 21.88
N PHE A 38 14.04 -20.43 20.66
CA PHE A 38 13.11 -21.46 20.17
C PHE A 38 13.60 -22.12 18.87
N PRO A 39 14.77 -22.77 18.87
CA PRO A 39 15.39 -23.30 17.65
C PRO A 39 14.57 -24.41 16.97
N ASP A 40 13.80 -25.19 17.73
CA ASP A 40 13.00 -26.32 17.21
C ASP A 40 11.55 -25.94 16.86
N THR A 41 11.20 -24.66 17.00
CA THR A 41 9.84 -24.18 16.65
C THR A 41 9.74 -23.96 15.15
N ARG A 42 8.56 -24.24 14.59
CA ARG A 42 8.32 -24.01 13.16
C ARG A 42 8.49 -22.54 12.78
N ASP A 43 9.22 -22.32 11.69
CA ASP A 43 9.52 -21.00 11.14
C ASP A 43 8.26 -20.15 10.90
N GLU A 44 7.16 -20.77 10.50
CA GLU A 44 5.88 -20.07 10.28
C GLU A 44 5.38 -19.34 11.55
N TYR A 45 5.48 -19.98 12.72
CA TYR A 45 5.05 -19.38 13.98
C TYR A 45 5.99 -18.26 14.42
N LEU A 46 7.30 -18.49 14.29
CA LEU A 46 8.31 -17.49 14.60
C LEU A 46 8.14 -16.25 13.71
N LEU A 47 7.92 -16.43 12.41
CA LEU A 47 7.73 -15.35 11.47
C LEU A 47 6.48 -14.51 11.79
N VAL A 48 5.35 -15.16 12.11
CA VAL A 48 4.13 -14.45 12.54
C VAL A 48 4.40 -13.64 13.81
N ALA A 49 5.09 -14.21 14.80
CA ALA A 49 5.45 -13.50 16.02
C ALA A 49 6.37 -12.30 15.77
N ILE A 50 7.41 -12.47 14.94
CA ILE A 50 8.35 -11.40 14.56
C ILE A 50 7.59 -10.24 13.90
N VAL A 51 6.72 -10.54 12.93
CA VAL A 51 5.93 -9.51 12.24
C VAL A 51 5.00 -8.79 13.21
N ALA A 52 4.30 -9.52 14.08
CA ALA A 52 3.37 -8.92 15.05
C ALA A 52 4.09 -7.96 16.01
N VAL A 53 5.24 -8.38 16.57
CA VAL A 53 6.02 -7.55 17.51
C VAL A 53 6.61 -6.34 16.78
N ALA A 54 7.23 -6.55 15.62
CA ALA A 54 7.82 -5.46 14.84
C ALA A 54 6.79 -4.43 14.40
N MET A 55 5.58 -4.87 14.00
CA MET A 55 4.47 -3.98 13.64
C MET A 55 4.00 -3.16 14.83
N THR A 56 3.82 -3.80 15.99
CA THR A 56 3.42 -3.11 17.21
C THR A 56 4.45 -2.05 17.60
N ALA A 57 5.74 -2.38 17.54
CA ALA A 57 6.81 -1.45 17.85
C ALA A 57 6.90 -0.29 16.84
N ALA A 58 6.72 -0.57 15.54
CA ALA A 58 6.68 0.47 14.51
C ALA A 58 5.52 1.44 14.75
N LEU A 59 4.31 0.92 15.02
CA LEU A 59 3.15 1.76 15.34
C LEU A 59 3.37 2.56 16.63
N ALA A 60 3.93 1.96 17.67
CA ALA A 60 4.31 2.68 18.89
C ALA A 60 5.29 3.83 18.56
N ALA A 61 6.33 3.55 17.77
CA ALA A 61 7.27 4.58 17.33
C ALA A 61 6.60 5.71 16.54
N THR A 62 5.57 5.42 15.73
CA THR A 62 4.79 6.45 15.02
C THR A 62 4.16 7.46 15.99
N PHE A 63 3.67 7.01 17.15
CA PHE A 63 3.05 7.88 18.14
C PHE A 63 4.04 8.53 19.10
N LEU A 64 5.16 7.85 19.41
CA LEU A 64 6.19 8.37 20.30
C LEU A 64 7.13 9.38 19.63
N THR A 65 7.34 9.28 18.32
CA THR A 65 8.27 10.15 17.60
C THR A 65 7.60 11.42 17.11
N ARG A 66 8.41 12.48 16.96
CA ARG A 66 7.90 13.78 16.49
C ARG A 66 7.39 13.64 15.04
N PRO A 67 6.22 14.21 14.72
CA PRO A 67 5.72 14.22 13.36
C PRO A 67 6.61 15.07 12.45
N VAL A 68 6.59 14.79 11.15
CA VAL A 68 7.28 15.59 10.13
C VAL A 68 6.75 17.03 10.16
N PRO A 69 7.61 18.06 10.04
CA PRO A 69 7.18 19.45 10.02
C PRO A 69 6.10 19.71 8.97
N ARG A 70 5.06 20.45 9.33
CA ARG A 70 3.91 20.73 8.45
C ARG A 70 4.30 21.37 7.13
N GLN A 71 5.32 22.22 7.11
CA GLN A 71 5.80 22.88 5.89
C GLN A 71 6.34 21.85 4.86
N HIS A 72 7.02 20.80 5.31
CA HIS A 72 7.51 19.74 4.43
C HIS A 72 6.35 18.89 3.89
N LEU A 73 5.38 18.57 4.77
CA LEU A 73 4.16 17.84 4.36
C LEU A 73 3.34 18.63 3.34
N ALA A 74 3.18 19.94 3.53
CA ALA A 74 2.46 20.80 2.59
C ALA A 74 3.14 20.82 1.21
N ARG A 75 4.47 21.00 1.15
CA ARG A 75 5.24 20.95 -0.10
C ARG A 75 5.11 19.60 -0.80
N PHE A 76 5.12 18.49 -0.04
CA PHE A 76 4.93 17.16 -0.59
C PHE A 76 3.52 16.96 -1.14
N VAL A 77 2.49 17.35 -0.39
CA VAL A 77 1.09 17.24 -0.79
C VAL A 77 0.81 18.05 -2.06
N GLN A 78 1.33 19.27 -2.17
CA GLN A 78 1.18 20.11 -3.36
C GLN A 78 1.78 19.47 -4.62
N ARG A 79 2.94 18.81 -4.49
CA ARG A 79 3.66 18.20 -5.62
C ARG A 79 3.09 16.84 -6.02
N VAL A 80 2.73 16.01 -5.04
CA VAL A 80 2.42 14.59 -5.27
C VAL A 80 0.92 14.29 -5.22
N ARG A 81 0.13 15.15 -4.55
CA ARG A 81 -1.31 14.97 -4.31
C ARG A 81 -1.66 13.55 -3.86
N PRO A 82 -1.03 13.09 -2.77
CA PRO A 82 -1.20 11.72 -2.30
C PRO A 82 -2.64 11.48 -1.83
N PRO A 83 -3.23 10.30 -2.09
CA PRO A 83 -4.47 9.90 -1.45
C PRO A 83 -4.23 9.51 0.02
N GLY A 84 -5.22 9.71 0.89
CA GLY A 84 -5.17 9.23 2.27
C GLY A 84 -5.49 10.29 3.34
N TRP A 85 -4.96 10.07 4.54
CA TRP A 85 -5.14 10.92 5.70
C TRP A 85 -3.95 11.88 5.80
N TRP A 86 -4.09 13.06 5.20
CA TRP A 86 -3.07 14.12 5.19
C TRP A 86 -3.42 15.32 6.08
N ALA A 87 -4.09 15.07 7.20
CA ALA A 87 -4.46 16.08 8.20
C ALA A 87 -5.21 17.31 7.66
N GLY A 88 -5.95 17.17 6.55
CA GLY A 88 -6.69 18.29 5.94
C GLY A 88 -5.82 19.27 5.17
N LEU A 89 -4.57 18.91 4.84
CA LEU A 89 -3.72 19.73 3.97
C LEU A 89 -4.39 19.91 2.59
N GLU A 90 -4.43 21.16 2.14
CA GLU A 90 -4.97 21.52 0.83
C GLU A 90 -4.15 20.87 -0.30
N GLY A 91 -4.85 20.35 -1.31
CA GLY A 91 -4.23 19.63 -2.44
C GLY A 91 -4.09 18.11 -2.25
N ALA A 92 -4.45 17.55 -1.09
CA ALA A 92 -4.50 16.09 -0.92
C ALA A 92 -5.64 15.49 -1.75
N ALA A 93 -5.39 14.31 -2.34
CA ALA A 93 -6.41 13.66 -3.17
C ALA A 93 -7.58 13.11 -2.33
N PRO A 94 -8.78 12.96 -2.93
CA PRO A 94 -9.95 12.45 -2.23
C PRO A 94 -9.69 11.09 -1.58
N ARG A 95 -10.11 10.92 -0.32
CA ARG A 95 -9.96 9.64 0.42
C ARG A 95 -10.57 8.44 -0.31
N ARG A 96 -11.61 8.67 -1.12
CA ARG A 96 -12.25 7.64 -1.95
C ARG A 96 -11.29 7.01 -2.96
N ALA A 97 -10.26 7.73 -3.40
CA ALA A 97 -9.22 7.18 -4.26
C ALA A 97 -8.45 6.03 -3.57
N VAL A 98 -8.26 6.07 -2.24
CA VAL A 98 -7.66 4.96 -1.49
C VAL A 98 -8.50 3.69 -1.62
N GLY A 99 -9.83 3.81 -1.54
CA GLY A 99 -10.74 2.67 -1.69
C GLY A 99 -10.65 2.03 -3.08
N TRP A 100 -10.63 2.84 -4.14
CA TRP A 100 -10.47 2.34 -5.51
C TRP A 100 -9.09 1.73 -5.77
N THR A 101 -8.02 2.33 -5.24
CA THR A 101 -6.67 1.76 -5.32
C THR A 101 -6.57 0.45 -4.55
N GLY A 102 -7.20 0.35 -3.38
CA GLY A 102 -7.27 -0.90 -2.61
C GLY A 102 -8.08 -1.98 -3.32
N ALA A 103 -9.21 -1.62 -3.93
CA ALA A 103 -10.01 -2.54 -4.75
C ALA A 103 -9.24 -3.04 -5.98
N ALA A 104 -8.52 -2.15 -6.66
CA ALA A 104 -7.63 -2.53 -7.76
C ALA A 104 -6.53 -3.49 -7.30
N TRP A 105 -5.91 -3.21 -6.15
CA TRP A 105 -4.88 -4.08 -5.59
C TRP A 105 -5.42 -5.48 -5.24
N LEU A 106 -6.58 -5.56 -4.59
CA LEU A 106 -7.24 -6.83 -4.26
C LEU A 106 -7.63 -7.62 -5.53
N ALA A 107 -8.27 -6.96 -6.49
CA ALA A 107 -8.64 -7.55 -7.76
C ALA A 107 -7.40 -8.06 -8.53
N GLY A 108 -6.28 -7.33 -8.42
CA GLY A 108 -5.01 -7.69 -9.05
C GLY A 108 -4.41 -8.94 -8.42
N ASN A 109 -4.46 -9.06 -7.09
CA ASN A 109 -4.03 -10.28 -6.40
C ASN A 109 -4.87 -11.49 -6.83
N VAL A 110 -6.20 -11.35 -6.85
CA VAL A 110 -7.11 -12.40 -7.36
C VAL A 110 -6.76 -12.74 -8.82
N GLY A 111 -6.45 -11.72 -9.63
CA GLY A 111 -6.09 -11.90 -11.02
C GLY A 111 -4.81 -12.72 -11.21
N VAL A 112 -3.73 -12.30 -10.56
CA VAL A 112 -2.42 -12.96 -10.65
C VAL A 112 -2.48 -14.39 -10.10
N PHE A 113 -3.02 -14.58 -8.89
CA PHE A 113 -3.12 -15.93 -8.31
C PHE A 113 -4.08 -16.82 -9.09
N GLY A 114 -5.21 -16.30 -9.56
CA GLY A 114 -6.16 -17.05 -10.38
C GLY A 114 -5.53 -17.54 -11.68
N LEU A 115 -4.77 -16.69 -12.38
CA LEU A 115 -4.06 -17.12 -13.59
C LEU A 115 -2.96 -18.14 -13.28
N MET A 116 -2.18 -17.93 -12.22
CA MET A 116 -1.12 -18.85 -11.80
C MET A 116 -1.68 -20.25 -11.47
N PHE A 117 -2.69 -20.32 -10.60
CA PHE A 117 -3.31 -21.59 -10.20
C PHE A 117 -4.17 -22.20 -11.30
N GLY A 118 -4.79 -21.39 -12.15
CA GLY A 118 -5.55 -21.85 -13.31
C GLY A 118 -4.66 -22.57 -14.31
N LEU A 119 -3.51 -21.97 -14.64
CA LEU A 119 -2.49 -22.60 -15.48
C LEU A 119 -1.96 -23.88 -14.81
N GLY A 120 -1.67 -23.84 -13.51
CA GLY A 120 -1.24 -25.02 -12.76
C GLY A 120 -2.22 -26.20 -12.87
N HIS A 121 -3.53 -25.96 -12.77
CA HIS A 121 -4.54 -27.01 -12.91
C HIS A 121 -4.64 -27.60 -14.32
N VAL A 122 -4.46 -26.78 -15.35
CA VAL A 122 -4.41 -27.26 -16.75
C VAL A 122 -3.22 -28.20 -16.93
N LEU A 123 -2.04 -27.81 -16.44
CA LEU A 123 -0.82 -28.62 -16.51
C LEU A 123 -0.95 -29.93 -15.71
N LEU A 124 -1.68 -29.92 -14.60
CA LEU A 124 -1.92 -31.11 -13.76
C LEU A 124 -3.05 -32.02 -14.29
N GLY A 125 -3.49 -31.85 -15.54
CA GLY A 125 -4.50 -32.71 -16.16
C GLY A 125 -5.94 -32.47 -15.67
N ARG A 126 -6.21 -31.33 -15.03
CA ARG A 126 -7.55 -30.90 -14.56
C ARG A 126 -8.04 -29.66 -15.34
N PRO A 127 -8.30 -29.77 -16.66
CA PRO A 127 -8.51 -28.61 -17.53
C PRO A 127 -9.76 -27.81 -17.18
N VAL A 128 -10.87 -28.45 -16.78
CA VAL A 128 -12.12 -27.74 -16.45
C VAL A 128 -11.93 -26.83 -15.23
N ARG A 129 -11.30 -27.35 -14.16
CA ARG A 129 -11.01 -26.56 -12.95
C ARG A 129 -10.02 -25.44 -13.26
N GLY A 130 -8.99 -25.73 -14.05
CA GLY A 130 -8.03 -24.73 -14.47
C GLY A 130 -8.64 -23.62 -15.32
N ALA A 131 -9.53 -23.95 -16.24
CA ALA A 131 -10.26 -22.96 -17.06
C ALA A 131 -11.14 -22.05 -16.19
N VAL A 132 -11.87 -22.59 -15.22
CA VAL A 132 -12.69 -21.79 -14.29
C VAL A 132 -11.83 -20.85 -13.45
N VAL A 133 -10.76 -21.36 -12.85
CA VAL A 133 -9.86 -20.55 -12.00
C VAL A 133 -9.11 -19.50 -12.82
N ALA A 134 -8.69 -19.84 -14.05
CA ALA A 134 -8.07 -18.88 -14.98
C ALA A 134 -9.07 -17.80 -15.43
N ALA A 135 -10.34 -18.14 -15.68
CA ALA A 135 -11.37 -17.17 -16.04
C ALA A 135 -11.65 -16.19 -14.89
N LEU A 136 -11.69 -16.67 -13.64
CA LEU A 136 -11.76 -15.81 -12.46
C LEU A 136 -10.53 -14.88 -12.36
N GLY A 137 -9.34 -15.41 -12.64
CA GLY A 137 -8.12 -14.62 -12.72
C GLY A 137 -8.19 -13.52 -13.79
N ALA A 138 -8.60 -13.85 -15.00
CA ALA A 138 -8.80 -12.88 -16.08
C ALA A 138 -9.82 -11.79 -15.69
N GLY A 139 -10.93 -12.17 -15.03
CA GLY A 139 -11.90 -11.25 -14.47
C GLY A 139 -11.29 -10.30 -13.42
N GLY A 140 -10.44 -10.81 -12.53
CA GLY A 140 -9.69 -10.01 -11.55
C GLY A 140 -8.79 -8.97 -12.22
N ILE A 141 -8.09 -9.32 -13.30
CA ILE A 141 -7.27 -8.37 -14.08
C ILE A 141 -8.14 -7.28 -14.73
N VAL A 142 -9.27 -7.65 -15.35
CA VAL A 142 -10.19 -6.67 -15.94
C VAL A 142 -10.74 -5.71 -14.88
N LEU A 143 -11.15 -6.24 -13.73
CA LEU A 143 -11.63 -5.43 -12.60
C LEU A 143 -10.54 -4.50 -12.07
N THR A 144 -9.28 -4.94 -12.06
CA THR A 144 -8.13 -4.11 -11.69
C THR A 144 -8.00 -2.91 -12.61
N VAL A 145 -8.03 -3.12 -13.92
CA VAL A 145 -7.96 -2.03 -14.91
C VAL A 145 -9.14 -1.07 -14.74
N ALA A 146 -10.35 -1.59 -14.54
CA ALA A 146 -11.54 -0.78 -14.34
C ALA A 146 -11.52 0.02 -13.01
N ALA A 147 -10.97 -0.55 -11.95
CA ALA A 147 -10.80 0.12 -10.66
C ALA A 147 -9.69 1.18 -10.71
N LEU A 148 -8.58 0.91 -11.41
CA LEU A 148 -7.51 1.87 -11.66
C LEU A 148 -7.99 3.06 -12.50
N GLY A 149 -8.82 2.83 -13.51
CA GLY A 149 -9.43 3.90 -14.30
C GLY A 149 -10.23 4.87 -13.41
N ARG A 150 -11.03 4.32 -12.48
CA ARG A 150 -11.79 5.12 -11.50
C ARG A 150 -10.89 5.81 -10.48
N ALA A 151 -9.84 5.14 -9.99
CA ALA A 151 -8.87 5.75 -9.09
C ALA A 151 -8.17 6.94 -9.77
N ARG A 152 -7.69 6.77 -11.01
CA ARG A 152 -7.05 7.82 -11.80
C ARG A 152 -7.97 9.00 -12.07
N ALA A 153 -9.25 8.75 -12.39
CA ALA A 153 -10.22 9.84 -12.57
C ALA A 153 -10.34 10.71 -11.31
N HIS A 154 -10.36 10.09 -10.12
CA HIS A 154 -10.42 10.80 -8.85
C HIS A 154 -9.10 11.46 -8.43
N LEU A 155 -7.96 10.99 -8.94
CA LEU A 155 -6.65 11.60 -8.72
C LEU A 155 -6.39 12.77 -9.68
N GLY A 156 -6.88 12.67 -10.92
CA GLY A 156 -6.66 13.63 -12.00
C GLY A 156 -7.67 14.79 -12.05
N SER A 157 -8.88 14.63 -11.50
CA SER A 157 -9.92 15.68 -11.57
C SER A 157 -9.57 16.98 -10.84
N GLY A 158 -8.55 16.99 -9.97
CA GLY A 158 -8.04 18.23 -9.37
C GLY A 158 -6.90 18.88 -10.16
N ALA A 159 -6.26 18.18 -11.12
CA ALA A 159 -5.13 18.69 -11.88
C ALA A 159 -5.58 19.77 -12.88
N ALA A 160 -6.70 19.52 -13.57
CA ALA A 160 -7.31 20.46 -14.51
C ALA A 160 -7.66 21.82 -13.85
N SER A 161 -8.18 21.81 -12.62
CA SER A 161 -8.57 23.05 -11.92
C SER A 161 -7.42 23.87 -11.35
N ALA A 162 -6.23 23.28 -11.14
CA ALA A 162 -5.06 24.00 -10.64
C ALA A 162 -4.17 24.55 -11.76
N GLU A 163 -4.18 23.90 -12.92
CA GLU A 163 -3.54 24.42 -14.14
C GLU A 163 -4.27 25.69 -14.62
N GLU A 164 -5.60 25.73 -14.47
CA GLU A 164 -6.45 26.87 -14.83
C GLU A 164 -6.28 28.10 -13.92
N THR A 165 -5.85 27.94 -12.66
CA THR A 165 -5.61 29.09 -11.75
C THR A 165 -4.20 29.67 -11.82
N THR A 166 -3.24 28.95 -12.39
CA THR A 166 -1.82 29.39 -12.45
C THR A 166 -1.49 30.16 -13.74
N PHE A 167 -2.44 30.24 -14.67
CA PHE A 167 -2.34 31.04 -15.88
C PHE A 167 -3.40 32.16 -15.85
N PRO A 168 -3.29 33.20 -14.99
CA PRO A 168 -3.87 34.47 -15.36
C PRO A 168 -3.15 34.89 -16.63
N MET A 169 -3.84 34.73 -17.75
CA MET A 169 -3.48 35.32 -19.00
C MET A 169 -3.07 36.78 -18.74
N HIS A 170 -1.77 37.06 -18.84
CA HIS A 170 -1.27 38.38 -19.17
C HIS A 170 -1.79 38.68 -20.59
N GLN A 171 -3.04 39.09 -20.68
CA GLN A 171 -3.57 39.79 -21.84
C GLN A 171 -3.20 41.26 -21.64
N GLU A 172 -2.18 41.63 -22.40
CA GLU A 172 -1.83 42.93 -22.98
C GLU A 172 -2.14 44.22 -22.21
#